data_AF-G4F585-F1
#
_entry.id   AF-G4F585-F1
#
_cell.length_a   1.000
_cell.length_b   1.000
_cell.length_c   1.000
_cell.angle_alpha   90.00
_cell.angle_beta   90.00
_cell.angle_gamma   90.00
#
_symmetry.space_group_name_H-M   'P 1'
#
loop_
_entity.id
_entity.type
_entity.pdbx_description
1 polymer ?
#
loop_
_entity_poly.entity_id
_entity_poly.type
_entity_poly.pdbx_seq_one_letter_code
_entity_poly.pdbx_strand_id
1 'polypeptide(L)'
;MLAQGQSKRFNINIEQATTLKVASEHFPGFTSTGNRISAVLYDKTGKQVAEASSPRGHFELVRQLQPGNYQLEVTGSSMGGTKENSNNSYELHVAY
;
A
#
# COMPACT_ATOMS: atom_id res chain seq x y z
N MET A 1 -5.45 6.36 -9.77
CA MET A 1 -6.42 6.84 -8.77
C MET A 1 -7.03 5.63 -8.08
N LEU A 2 -6.96 5.56 -6.74
CA LEU A 2 -7.57 4.49 -5.94
C LEU A 2 -8.87 5.04 -5.35
N ALA A 3 -10.02 4.48 -5.75
CA ALA A 3 -11.31 4.84 -5.18
C ALA A 3 -11.51 4.17 -3.81
N GLN A 4 -12.40 4.72 -2.99
CA GLN A 4 -12.65 4.24 -1.62
C GLN A 4 -13.05 2.75 -1.60
N GLY A 5 -12.37 1.94 -0.77
CA GLY A 5 -12.60 0.49 -0.68
C GLY A 5 -11.98 -0.33 -1.81
N GLN A 6 -11.25 0.31 -2.74
CA GLN A 6 -10.61 -0.38 -3.85
C GLN A 6 -9.19 -0.81 -3.44
N SER A 7 -8.98 -2.11 -3.32
CA SER A 7 -7.64 -2.67 -3.20
C SER A 7 -6.94 -2.60 -4.57
N LYS A 8 -5.71 -2.09 -4.60
CA LYS A 8 -4.85 -2.19 -5.78
C LYS A 8 -3.88 -3.33 -5.58
N ARG A 9 -3.83 -4.25 -6.54
CA ARG A 9 -2.81 -5.28 -6.58
C ARG A 9 -1.74 -4.90 -7.59
N PHE A 10 -0.49 -4.99 -7.18
CA PHE A 10 0.69 -4.81 -8.01
C PHE A 10 1.45 -6.11 -8.04
N ASN A 11 1.77 -6.59 -9.24
CA ASN A 11 2.62 -7.75 -9.40
C ASN A 11 4.07 -7.27 -9.39
N ILE A 12 4.85 -7.83 -8.47
CA ILE A 12 6.27 -7.53 -8.31
C ILE A 12 7.03 -8.80 -8.69
N ASN A 13 7.82 -8.72 -9.75
CA ASN A 13 8.75 -9.78 -10.12
C ASN A 13 10.12 -9.42 -9.56
N ILE A 14 10.66 -10.28 -8.70
CA ILE A 14 11.98 -10.16 -8.11
C ILE A 14 12.88 -11.15 -8.84
N GLU A 15 13.82 -10.67 -9.63
CA GLU A 15 14.76 -11.53 -10.37
C GLU A 15 15.95 -11.96 -9.49
N GLN A 16 16.36 -11.10 -8.57
CA GLN A 16 17.47 -11.30 -7.64
C GLN A 16 17.09 -10.87 -6.23
N ALA A 17 17.68 -11.49 -5.21
CA ALA A 17 17.36 -11.16 -3.83
C ALA A 17 17.58 -9.66 -3.57
N THR A 18 16.51 -8.95 -3.24
CA THR A 18 16.52 -7.49 -3.08
C THR A 18 15.67 -7.09 -1.89
N THR A 19 15.81 -5.84 -1.46
CA THR A 19 15.01 -5.28 -0.37
C THR A 19 13.89 -4.46 -0.97
N LEU A 20 12.67 -5.00 -0.93
CA LEU A 20 11.48 -4.25 -1.27
C LEU A 20 11.23 -3.19 -0.20
N LYS A 21 11.15 -1.93 -0.64
CA LYS A 21 10.71 -0.79 0.16
C LYS A 21 9.42 -0.25 -0.43
N VAL A 22 8.36 -0.26 0.35
CA VAL A 22 7.08 0.37 0.01
C VAL A 22 6.82 1.46 1.03
N ALA A 23 6.88 2.71 0.61
CA ALA A 23 6.49 3.84 1.43
C ALA A 23 5.20 4.45 0.87
N SER A 24 4.28 4.85 1.75
CA SER A 24 3.16 5.68 1.36
C SER A 24 3.31 7.09 1.89
N GLU A 25 3.24 8.07 1.01
CA GLU A 25 3.19 9.47 1.38
C GLU A 25 1.77 10.02 1.17
N HIS A 26 1.32 10.81 2.13
CA HIS A 26 0.06 11.54 2.07
C HIS A 26 0.41 13.02 1.95
N PHE A 27 -0.04 13.65 0.87
CA PHE A 27 0.13 15.10 0.69
C PHE A 27 -0.49 15.86 1.88
N PRO A 28 0.27 16.73 2.57
CA PRO A 28 -0.22 17.53 3.67
C PRO A 28 -1.10 18.67 3.14
N GLY A 29 -2.38 18.35 2.86
CA GLY A 29 -3.39 19.32 2.46
C GLY A 29 -4.77 19.04 3.03
N PHE A 30 -5.01 17.82 3.53
CA PHE A 30 -6.30 17.41 4.07
C PHE A 30 -6.09 16.77 5.45
N THR A 31 -6.66 17.40 6.48
CA THR A 31 -6.74 16.87 7.84
C THR A 31 -7.66 15.66 7.84
N SER A 32 -7.15 14.50 7.43
CA SER A 32 -7.96 13.29 7.32
C SER A 32 -7.81 12.42 8.56
N THR A 33 -8.47 12.87 9.63
CA THR A 33 -8.73 12.07 10.82
C THR A 33 -9.63 10.90 10.41
N GLY A 34 -9.06 9.75 10.07
CA GLY A 34 -9.82 8.55 9.67
C GLY A 34 -9.35 7.85 8.38
N ASN A 35 -8.25 8.31 7.77
CA ASN A 35 -7.65 7.68 6.60
C ASN A 35 -6.71 6.54 7.02
N ARG A 36 -7.20 5.29 6.95
CA ARG A 36 -6.38 4.10 7.19
C ARG A 36 -5.92 3.52 5.86
N ILE A 37 -4.61 3.36 5.74
CA ILE A 37 -3.97 2.66 4.62
C ILE A 37 -3.29 1.40 5.13
N SER A 38 -3.45 0.31 4.37
CA SER A 38 -2.81 -0.98 4.63
C SER A 38 -2.19 -1.51 3.35
N ALA A 39 -1.02 -2.11 3.45
CA ALA A 39 -0.36 -2.84 2.40
C ALA A 39 -0.03 -4.25 2.87
N VAL A 40 -0.37 -5.24 2.07
CA VAL A 40 -0.12 -6.65 2.33
C VAL A 40 0.67 -7.21 1.15
N LEU A 41 1.80 -7.84 1.45
CA LEU A 41 2.63 -8.50 0.46
C LEU A 41 2.39 -10.00 0.51
N TYR A 42 1.99 -10.54 -0.64
CA TYR A 42 1.78 -11.96 -0.86
C TYR A 42 2.92 -12.54 -1.71
N ASP A 43 3.37 -13.73 -1.36
CA ASP A 43 4.26 -14.55 -2.17
C ASP A 43 3.51 -15.25 -3.32
N LYS A 44 4.22 -15.91 -4.25
CA LYS A 44 3.64 -16.68 -5.37
C LYS A 44 2.59 -17.71 -4.93
N THR A 45 2.69 -18.18 -3.69
CA THR A 45 1.75 -19.13 -3.08
C THR A 45 0.46 -18.49 -2.57
N GLY A 46 0.32 -17.17 -2.66
CA GLY A 46 -0.76 -16.41 -2.02
C GLY A 46 -0.57 -16.24 -0.50
N LYS A 47 0.58 -16.65 0.05
CA LYS A 47 0.89 -16.49 1.47
C LYS A 47 1.34 -15.07 1.77
N GLN A 48 0.73 -14.44 2.77
CA GLN A 48 1.20 -13.17 3.31
C GLN A 48 2.61 -13.33 3.90
N VAL A 49 3.58 -12.59 3.34
CA VAL A 49 4.98 -12.57 3.78
C VAL A 49 5.36 -11.27 4.48
N ALA A 50 4.60 -10.19 4.25
CA ALA A 50 4.73 -8.93 4.97
C ALA A 50 3.40 -8.18 4.98
N GLU A 51 3.20 -7.32 5.98
CA GLU A 51 2.09 -6.37 6.05
C GLU A 51 2.59 -5.10 6.73
N ALA A 52 2.09 -3.96 6.27
CA ALA A 52 2.23 -2.68 6.92
C ALA A 52 0.89 -1.96 6.89
N SER A 53 0.47 -1.39 8.01
CA SER A 53 -0.71 -0.53 8.03
C SER A 53 -0.46 0.68 8.90
N SER A 54 -1.10 1.79 8.54
CA SER A 54 -1.00 3.03 9.29
C SER A 54 -2.37 3.66 9.48
N PRO A 55 -2.75 3.94 10.74
CA PRO A 55 -3.95 4.72 11.04
C PRO A 55 -3.76 6.21 10.77
N ARG A 56 -2.53 6.66 10.49
CA ARG A 56 -2.18 8.08 10.26
C ARG A 56 -1.92 8.40 8.79
N GLY A 57 -2.19 7.47 7.87
CA GLY A 57 -2.04 7.68 6.43
C GLY A 57 -0.62 7.58 5.87
N HIS A 58 0.38 7.15 6.66
CA HIS A 58 1.76 6.92 6.20
C HIS A 58 2.29 5.59 6.74
N PHE A 59 2.73 4.69 5.88
CA PHE A 59 3.40 3.46 6.28
C PHE A 59 4.71 3.30 5.50
N GLU A 60 5.66 2.60 6.11
CA GLU A 60 6.85 2.11 5.45
C GLU A 60 6.94 0.59 5.66
N LEU A 61 7.07 -0.16 4.58
CA LEU A 61 7.26 -1.60 4.56
C LEU A 61 8.62 -1.89 3.94
N VAL A 62 9.54 -2.41 4.74
CA VAL A 62 10.87 -2.83 4.29
C VAL A 62 10.99 -4.33 4.47
N ARG A 63 11.22 -5.07 3.39
CA ARG A 63 11.34 -6.52 3.43
C ARG A 63 12.36 -7.05 2.44
N GLN A 64 13.23 -7.95 2.89
CA GLN A 64 14.08 -8.73 2.00
C GLN A 64 13.24 -9.79 1.29
N LEU A 65 13.22 -9.72 -0.03
CA LEU A 65 12.54 -10.67 -0.90
C LEU A 65 13.56 -11.53 -1.62
N GLN A 66 13.23 -12.79 -1.79
CA GLN A 66 14.00 -13.72 -2.61
C GLN A 66 13.53 -13.63 -4.06
N PRO A 67 14.31 -14.14 -5.02
CA PRO A 67 13.87 -14.25 -6.41
C PRO A 67 12.52 -14.98 -6.50
N GLY A 68 11.52 -14.35 -7.10
CA GLY A 68 10.16 -14.86 -7.14
C GLY A 68 9.12 -13.85 -7.59
N ASN A 69 7.89 -14.34 -7.75
CA ASN A 69 6.74 -13.50 -8.02
C ASN A 69 6.03 -13.17 -6.71
N TYR A 70 5.74 -11.88 -6.53
CA TYR A 70 5.02 -11.35 -5.37
C TYR A 70 3.84 -10.51 -5.83
N GLN A 71 2.82 -10.41 -4.99
CA GLN A 71 1.71 -9.49 -5.18
C GLN A 71 1.62 -8.56 -3.99
N LEU A 72 1.76 -7.27 -4.23
CA LEU A 72 1.53 -6.23 -3.24
C LEU A 72 0.08 -5.75 -3.38
N GLU A 73 -0.74 -6.01 -2.38
CA GLU A 73 -2.08 -5.46 -2.26
C GLU A 73 -2.06 -4.22 -1.37
N VAL A 74 -2.56 -3.09 -1.86
CA VAL A 74 -2.69 -1.86 -1.08
C VAL A 74 -4.15 -1.45 -1.01
N THR A 75 -4.63 -1.25 0.20
CA THR A 75 -6.02 -0.94 0.51
C THR A 75 -6.09 0.37 1.29
N GLY A 76 -6.76 1.37 0.71
CA GLY A 76 -7.07 2.63 1.36
C GLY A 76 -8.53 2.65 1.81
N SER A 77 -8.76 2.93 3.10
CA SER A 77 -10.09 3.07 3.70
C SER A 77 -10.19 4.42 4.42
N SER A 78 -11.05 5.30 3.93
CA SER A 78 -11.42 6.54 4.61
C SER A 78 -12.69 6.30 5.41
N MET A 79 -12.56 6.20 6.74
CA MET A 79 -13.70 6.04 7.64
C MET A 79 -14.33 7.41 7.90
N GLY A 80 -14.99 7.98 6.90
CA GLY A 80 -15.57 9.31 7.01
C GLY A 80 -16.33 9.72 5.75
N GLY A 81 -17.66 9.56 5.82
CA GLY A 81 -18.65 10.48 5.27
C GLY A 81 -18.62 10.80 3.77
N THR A 82 -19.76 10.48 3.15
CA THR A 82 -20.33 11.12 1.96
C THR A 82 -19.75 10.78 0.58
N LYS A 83 -20.71 10.35 -0.24
CA LYS A 83 -20.73 10.33 -1.69
C LYS A 83 -19.97 11.53 -2.28
N GLU A 84 -19.16 11.22 -3.28
CA GLU A 84 -18.70 12.11 -4.33
C GLU A 84 -17.72 13.21 -3.87
N ASN A 85 -16.56 13.23 -4.54
CA ASN A 85 -15.65 14.37 -4.61
C ASN A 85 -14.68 14.60 -3.42
N SER A 86 -13.51 13.95 -3.44
CA SER A 86 -12.21 14.62 -3.16
C SER A 86 -11.03 13.64 -3.19
N ASN A 87 -9.95 14.08 -3.83
CA ASN A 87 -8.65 13.45 -3.99
C ASN A 87 -7.99 12.96 -2.68
N ASN A 88 -8.42 11.83 -2.12
CA ASN A 88 -7.54 11.03 -1.25
C ASN A 88 -6.52 10.29 -2.13
N SER A 89 -5.63 11.04 -2.77
CA SER A 89 -4.51 10.52 -3.54
C SER A 89 -3.37 10.15 -2.58
N TYR A 90 -3.17 8.85 -2.38
CA TYR A 90 -1.96 8.34 -1.76
C TYR A 90 -0.91 8.09 -2.85
N GLU A 91 0.29 8.59 -2.63
CA GLU A 91 1.43 8.21 -3.45
C GLU A 91 2.10 6.99 -2.82
N LEU A 92 2.32 5.97 -3.65
CA LEU A 92 3.01 4.75 -3.26
C LEU A 92 4.37 4.75 -3.95
N HIS A 93 5.41 4.85 -3.12
CA HIS A 93 6.79 4.72 -3.56
C HIS A 93 7.20 3.27 -3.36
N VAL A 94 7.39 2.57 -4.46
CA VAL A 94 7.86 1.17 -4.48
C VAL A 94 9.26 1.15 -5.07
N ALA A 95 10.23 0.64 -4.33
CA ALA A 95 11.62 0.50 -4.76
C ALA A 95 12.13 -0.92 -4.45
N TYR A 96 12.76 -1.57 -5.42
CA TYR A 96 13.37 -2.90 -5.31
C TYR A 96 14.43 -3.14 -6.40
#